data_AF-A0A920KK92-F1
#
_entry.id   AF-A0A920KK92-F1
#
_cell.length_a   1.000
_cell.length_b   1.000
_cell.length_c   1.000
_cell.angle_alpha   90.00
_cell.angle_beta   90.00
_cell.angle_gamma   90.00
#
_symmetry.space_group_name_H-M   'P 1'
#
loop_
_entity.id
_entity.type
_entity.pdbx_description
1 polymer ?
#
loop_
_entity_poly.entity_id
_entity_poly.type
_entity_poly.pdbx_seq_one_letter_code
_entity_poly.pdbx_strand_id
1 'polypeptide(L)'
;MNMANALIEQGIKVIDISADFRLTSAEQFTEWYEMKHSSPDLLHESVYGLPEMRGQREKFSMHNLLLIRDVILHRYFLVCFP
;
A
#
# COMPACT_ATOMS: atom_id res chain seq x y z
N MET A 1 0.03 -8.49 -7.40
CA MET A 1 0.16 -8.29 -8.88
C MET A 1 1.61 -7.97 -9.25
N ASN A 2 2.13 -8.38 -10.42
CA ASN A 2 3.54 -8.17 -10.82
C ASN A 2 3.83 -6.83 -11.56
N MET A 3 2.87 -5.91 -11.66
CA MET A 3 3.03 -4.70 -12.50
C MET A 3 3.50 -3.45 -11.75
N ALA A 4 3.33 -3.39 -10.42
CA ALA A 4 3.63 -2.19 -9.65
C ALA A 4 5.10 -1.75 -9.78
N ASN A 5 6.05 -2.68 -9.61
CA ASN A 5 7.49 -2.41 -9.79
C ASN A 5 7.78 -1.78 -11.15
N ALA A 6 7.31 -2.40 -12.24
CA ALA A 6 7.60 -1.93 -13.60
C ALA A 6 7.03 -0.53 -13.88
N LEU A 7 5.89 -0.17 -13.29
CA LEU A 7 5.29 1.16 -13.45
C LEU A 7 6.04 2.21 -12.63
N ILE A 8 6.41 1.89 -11.39
CA ILE A 8 7.16 2.79 -10.51
C ILE A 8 8.56 3.07 -11.09
N GLU A 9 9.24 2.06 -11.64
CA GLU A 9 10.54 2.21 -12.32
C GLU A 9 10.46 3.15 -13.55
N GLN A 10 9.29 3.24 -14.19
CA GLN A 10 9.05 4.19 -15.29
C GLN A 10 8.64 5.59 -14.81
N GLY A 11 8.62 5.84 -13.49
CA GLY A 11 8.16 7.10 -12.91
C GLY A 11 6.65 7.32 -13.02
N ILE A 12 5.89 6.27 -13.30
CA ILE A 12 4.43 6.34 -13.37
C ILE A 12 3.87 6.29 -11.94
N LYS A 13 2.98 7.23 -11.62
CA LYS A 13 2.26 7.21 -10.34
C LYS A 13 1.19 6.12 -10.37
N VAL A 14 1.28 5.18 -9.46
CA VAL A 14 0.38 4.04 -9.27
C VAL A 14 -0.58 4.33 -8.13
N ILE A 15 -1.87 4.10 -8.38
CA ILE A 15 -2.90 4.10 -7.35
C ILE A 15 -3.37 2.65 -7.19
N ASP A 16 -3.00 2.03 -6.07
CA ASP A 16 -3.44 0.68 -5.74
C ASP A 16 -4.73 0.72 -4.90
N ILE A 17 -5.74 -0.01 -5.37
CA ILE A 17 -7.03 -0.16 -4.68
C ILE A 17 -7.05 -1.49 -3.90
N SER A 18 -6.11 -2.39 -4.18
CA SER A 18 -6.01 -3.70 -3.53
C SER A 18 -5.51 -3.60 -2.09
N ALA A 19 -5.26 -4.75 -1.47
CA ALA A 19 -4.69 -4.84 -0.13
C ALA A 19 -3.19 -5.17 -0.13
N ASP A 20 -2.59 -5.42 -1.31
CA ASP A 20 -1.23 -5.96 -1.45
C ASP A 20 -0.20 -5.12 -0.69
N PHE A 21 -0.25 -3.80 -0.84
CA PHE A 21 0.72 -2.87 -0.24
C PHE A 21 0.27 -2.25 1.08
N ARG A 22 -0.88 -2.66 1.65
CA ARG A 22 -1.37 -2.08 2.92
C ARG A 22 -0.54 -2.49 4.14
N LEU A 23 0.07 -3.66 4.07
CA LEU A 23 0.95 -4.17 5.12
C LEU A 23 2.36 -3.63 4.91
N THR A 24 2.98 -3.12 5.98
CA THR A 24 4.32 -2.52 5.91
C THR A 24 5.46 -3.55 5.98
N SER A 25 5.12 -4.83 6.12
CA SER A 25 6.09 -5.93 6.23
C SER A 25 5.70 -7.09 5.32
N ALA A 26 6.69 -7.60 4.58
CA ALA A 26 6.54 -8.79 3.75
C ALA A 26 6.28 -10.06 4.59
N GLU A 27 6.77 -10.08 5.83
CA GLU A 27 6.51 -11.17 6.77
C GLU A 27 5.04 -11.20 7.17
N GLN A 28 4.49 -10.05 7.58
CA GLN A 28 3.05 -9.92 7.86
C GLN A 28 2.23 -10.30 6.63
N PHE A 29 2.61 -9.82 5.44
CA PHE A 29 1.92 -10.22 4.21
C PHE A 29 1.91 -11.75 4.03
N THR A 30 3.05 -12.40 4.27
CA THR A 30 3.15 -13.86 4.14
C THR A 30 2.29 -14.59 5.19
N GLU A 31 2.23 -14.08 6.41
CA GLU A 31 1.37 -14.63 7.47
C GLU A 31 -0.12 -14.54 7.12
N TRP A 32 -0.57 -13.40 6.59
CA TRP A 32 -1.99 -13.15 6.30
C TRP A 32 -2.48 -13.77 4.99
N TYR A 33 -1.62 -13.81 3.96
CA TYR A 33 -1.99 -14.27 2.62
C TYR A 33 -1.42 -15.63 2.24
N GLU A 34 -0.65 -16.27 3.14
CA GLU A 34 0.01 -17.56 2.93
C GLU A 34 0.86 -17.62 1.64
N MET A 35 1.35 -16.45 1.19
CA MET A 35 2.09 -16.29 -0.06
C MET A 35 3.13 -15.18 0.06
N LYS A 36 4.21 -15.30 -0.71
CA LYS A 36 5.25 -14.26 -0.73
C LYS A 36 4.76 -13.02 -1.47
N HIS A 37 5.03 -11.85 -0.89
CA HIS A 37 4.74 -10.57 -1.55
C HIS A 37 5.60 -10.42 -2.82
N SER A 38 4.99 -9.99 -3.93
CA SER A 38 5.68 -9.89 -5.23
C SER A 38 6.68 -8.73 -5.31
N SER A 39 6.47 -7.70 -4.49
CA SER A 39 7.26 -6.46 -4.53
C SER A 39 7.55 -5.95 -3.11
N PRO A 40 8.32 -6.69 -2.29
CA PRO A 40 8.53 -6.35 -0.87
C PRO A 40 9.21 -5.00 -0.68
N ASP A 41 10.07 -4.58 -1.61
CA ASP A 41 10.80 -3.31 -1.54
C ASP A 41 9.86 -2.09 -1.61
N LEU A 42 8.73 -2.22 -2.33
CA LEU A 42 7.74 -1.16 -2.46
C LEU A 42 6.81 -1.01 -1.26
N LEU A 43 6.82 -1.96 -0.30
CA LEU A 43 5.97 -1.87 0.89
C LEU A 43 6.28 -0.60 1.69
N HIS A 44 7.57 -0.23 1.76
CA HIS A 44 8.02 0.99 2.44
C HIS A 44 7.79 2.28 1.64
N GLU A 45 7.62 2.19 0.32
CA GLU A 45 7.35 3.36 -0.55
C GLU A 45 5.87 3.72 -0.66
N SER A 46 4.99 2.82 -0.20
CA SER A 46 3.55 3.02 -0.29
C SER A 46 3.04 4.08 0.70
N VAL A 47 2.12 4.93 0.25
CA VAL A 47 1.45 5.94 1.10
C VAL A 47 -0.05 5.73 1.07
N TYR A 48 -0.65 5.67 2.26
CA TYR A 48 -2.11 5.67 2.39
C TYR A 48 -2.70 6.95 1.82
N GLY A 49 -3.57 6.82 0.83
CA GLY A 49 -4.32 7.88 0.15
C GLY A 49 -5.50 8.40 0.97
N LEU A 50 -5.24 8.83 2.21
CA LEU A 50 -6.20 9.41 3.16
C LEU A 50 -6.12 10.94 3.10
N PRO A 51 -6.82 11.65 2.19
CA PRO A 51 -6.68 13.10 2.05
C PRO A 51 -7.07 13.88 3.33
N GLU A 52 -7.86 13.28 4.22
CA GLU A 52 -8.31 13.87 5.48
C GLU A 52 -7.20 13.94 6.54
N MET A 53 -6.10 13.17 6.38
CA MET A 53 -4.98 13.24 7.32
C MET A 53 -4.08 14.45 7.05
N ARG A 54 -3.52 15.03 8.10
CA ARG A 54 -2.60 16.16 7.99
C ARG A 54 -1.31 15.75 7.27
N GLY A 55 -0.79 16.61 6.38
CA GLY A 55 0.49 16.41 5.68
C GLY A 55 0.41 15.47 4.47
N GLN A 56 -0.79 15.05 4.07
CA GLN A 56 -0.96 14.06 2.99
C GLN A 56 -0.67 14.64 1.61
N ARG A 57 -0.95 15.94 1.42
CA ARG A 57 -0.67 16.63 0.16
C ARG A 57 0.81 16.58 -0.22
N GLU A 58 1.69 16.76 0.77
CA GLU A 58 3.15 16.67 0.59
C GLU A 58 3.57 15.23 0.28
N LYS A 59 3.04 14.25 1.02
CA LYS A 59 3.30 12.83 0.78
C LYS A 59 2.88 12.40 -0.63
N PHE A 60 1.72 12.85 -1.12
CA PHE A 60 1.25 12.55 -2.48
C PHE A 60 2.15 13.13 -3.57
N SER A 61 2.85 14.23 -3.29
CA SER A 61 3.82 14.81 -4.22
C SER A 61 5.13 14.02 -4.25
N MET A 62 5.54 13.44 -3.12
CA MET A 62 6.84 12.76 -2.97
C MET A 62 6.81 11.28 -3.32
N HIS A 63 5.64 10.63 -3.33
CA HIS A 63 5.52 9.18 -3.48
C HIS A 63 4.78 8.79 -4.75
N ASN A 64 5.26 7.74 -5.41
CA ASN A 64 4.68 7.25 -6.66
C ASN A 64 3.69 6.10 -6.44
N LEU A 65 3.60 5.53 -5.25
CA LEU A 65 2.64 4.47 -4.91
C LEU A 65 1.64 4.95 -3.85
N LEU A 66 0.37 5.09 -4.25
CA LEU A 66 -0.72 5.55 -3.39
C LEU A 66 -1.74 4.45 -3.16
N LEU A 67 -2.19 4.26 -1.92
CA LEU A 67 -3.16 3.23 -1.55
C LEU A 67 -4.52 3.84 -1.29
N ILE A 68 -5.58 3.38 -1.94
CA ILE A 68 -6.94 3.86 -1.62
C ILE A 68 -7.43 3.18 -0.34
N ARG A 69 -8.00 3.98 0.57
CA ARG A 69 -8.74 3.44 1.71
C ARG A 69 -10.03 2.81 1.20
N ASP A 70 -10.04 1.49 1.10
CA ASP A 70 -11.26 0.76 0.79
C ASP A 70 -12.26 0.85 1.96
N VAL A 71 -13.53 1.05 1.63
CA VAL A 71 -14.66 1.06 2.59
C VAL A 71 -15.04 -0.37 2.99
N ILE A 72 -14.56 -1.39 2.27
CA ILE A 72 -14.92 -2.81 2.46
C ILE A 72 -14.32 -3.45 3.74
N LEU A 73 -13.49 -2.74 4.52
CA LEU A 73 -12.83 -3.29 5.72
C LEU A 73 -13.46 -2.93 7.07
N HIS A 74 -14.73 -2.51 7.14
CA HIS A 74 -15.40 -2.28 8.43
C HIS A 74 -15.51 -3.53 9.33
N ARG A 75 -15.19 -4.73 8.83
CA ARG A 75 -15.20 -5.98 9.63
C ARG A 75 -13.85 -6.60 9.94
N TYR A 76 -12.75 -6.17 9.32
CA TYR A 76 -11.45 -6.83 9.52
C TYR A 76 -10.31 -5.87 9.94
N PHE A 77 -10.58 -4.56 10.03
CA PHE A 77 -9.54 -3.58 10.41
C PHE A 77 -9.22 -3.53 11.92
N LEU A 78 -9.95 -4.27 12.77
CA LEU A 78 -9.71 -4.32 14.21
C LEU A 78 -8.45 -5.10 14.64
N VAL A 79 -7.68 -5.64 13.69
CA VAL A 79 -6.48 -6.47 13.97
C VAL A 79 -5.17 -5.83 13.46
N CYS A 80 -5.22 -4.67 12.78
CA CYS A 80 -4.02 -4.02 12.21
C CYS A 80 -3.45 -2.86 13.04
N PHE A 81 -3.88 -2.68 14.29
CA PHE A 81 -3.23 -1.80 15.25
C PHE A 81 -3.05 -2.59 16.56
N PRO A 82 -1.85 -2.69 17.15
CA PRO A 82 -1.75 -2.92 18.58
C PRO A 82 -2.40 -1.74 19.35
#